data_AF-A0A4Z1HQG5-F1
#
_entry.id   AF-A0A4Z1HQG5-F1
#
_cell.length_a   1.000
_cell.length_b   1.000
_cell.length_c   1.000
_cell.angle_alpha   90.00
_cell.angle_beta   90.00
_cell.angle_gamma   90.00
#
_symmetry.space_group_name_H-M   'P 1'
#
loop_
_entity.id
_entity.type
_entity.pdbx_description
1 polymer ?
#
loop_
_entity_poly.entity_id
_entity_poly.type
_entity_poly.pdbx_seq_one_letter_code
_entity_poly.pdbx_strand_id
1 'polypeptide(L)'
;MFSEANISDSNPFIASIKDFFQDIPQDGHTTVDLQTPLASLFVGTSMKFVLGITPSPGADGRSDEVAAFLKAFQKSFIGMGLSFMLGPLQFLIPKSMKYEAYKEVQSYLDSLIETEISAENQAPSSHFNGFNSRSLLQGLIKETDDRIEIRKNALQGMIIV
;
A
#
# COMPACT_ATOMS: atom_id res chain seq x y z
N MET A 1 17.23 -1.91 -2.99
CA MET A 1 16.96 -3.07 -3.90
C MET A 1 16.23 -4.13 -3.08
N PHE A 2 15.24 -4.86 -3.60
CA PHE A 2 14.42 -5.79 -2.80
C PHE A 2 15.28 -6.87 -2.11
N SER A 3 15.10 -7.07 -0.80
CA SER A 3 15.73 -8.16 -0.05
C SER A 3 15.00 -9.48 -0.33
N GLU A 4 15.75 -10.54 -0.68
CA GLU A 4 15.24 -11.89 -0.91
C GLU A 4 14.46 -12.45 0.30
N ALA A 5 14.85 -12.04 1.51
CA ALA A 5 14.17 -12.40 2.75
C ALA A 5 12.77 -11.78 2.88
N ASN A 6 12.49 -10.66 2.20
CA ASN A 6 11.16 -10.04 2.21
C ASN A 6 10.23 -10.74 1.21
N ILE A 7 10.75 -11.23 0.08
CA ILE A 7 9.98 -11.90 -0.98
C ILE A 7 9.63 -13.35 -0.61
N SER A 8 10.41 -13.98 0.26
CA SER A 8 10.31 -15.42 0.56
C SER A 8 9.12 -15.80 1.46
N ASP A 9 8.53 -14.87 2.21
CA ASP A 9 7.34 -15.17 3.03
C ASP A 9 6.04 -14.91 2.24
N SER A 10 5.59 -15.95 1.53
CA SER A 10 4.36 -15.93 0.73
C SER A 10 3.10 -16.25 1.53
N ASN A 11 3.22 -16.65 2.81
CA ASN A 11 2.08 -17.03 3.64
C ASN A 11 1.04 -15.92 3.80
N PRO A 12 1.44 -14.64 4.01
CA PRO A 12 0.49 -13.52 4.05
C PRO A 12 -0.31 -13.36 2.76
N PHE A 13 0.32 -13.58 1.60
CA PHE A 13 -0.31 -13.47 0.29
C PHE A 13 -1.29 -14.63 0.04
N ILE A 14 -0.89 -15.85 0.37
CA ILE A 14 -1.74 -17.05 0.26
C ILE A 14 -2.98 -16.90 1.16
N ALA A 15 -2.82 -16.35 2.36
CA ALA A 15 -3.95 -16.08 3.26
C ALA A 15 -4.93 -15.08 2.64
N SER A 16 -4.46 -13.94 2.12
CA SER A 16 -5.32 -12.94 1.48
C SER A 16 -6.04 -13.47 0.23
N ILE A 17 -5.39 -14.32 -0.57
CA ILE A 17 -6.03 -14.99 -1.70
C ILE A 17 -7.12 -15.95 -1.23
N LYS A 18 -6.86 -16.71 -0.17
CA LYS A 18 -7.83 -17.66 0.38
C LYS A 18 -9.08 -16.93 0.87
N ASP A 19 -8.91 -15.84 1.59
CA ASP A 19 -10.01 -15.00 2.07
C ASP A 19 -10.81 -14.44 0.89
N PHE A 20 -10.13 -13.93 -0.15
CA PHE A 20 -10.77 -13.47 -1.39
C PHE A 20 -11.65 -14.54 -2.06
N PHE A 21 -11.18 -15.78 -2.17
CA PHE A 21 -11.96 -16.86 -2.79
C PHE A 21 -13.13 -17.35 -1.91
N GLN A 22 -13.09 -17.13 -0.60
CA GLN A 22 -14.21 -17.43 0.29
C GLN A 22 -15.37 -16.46 0.11
N ASP A 23 -15.08 -15.22 -0.29
CA ASP A 23 -16.09 -14.17 -0.52
C ASP A 23 -16.79 -14.32 -1.88
N ILE A 24 -16.30 -15.18 -2.78
CA ILE A 24 -16.93 -15.44 -4.08
C ILE A 24 -18.05 -16.50 -3.93
N PRO A 25 -19.29 -16.19 -4.32
CA PRO A 25 -20.39 -17.15 -4.34
C PRO A 25 -20.06 -18.39 -5.21
N GLN A 26 -20.22 -19.58 -4.64
CA GLN A 26 -19.96 -20.85 -5.33
C GLN A 26 -21.22 -21.46 -5.98
N ASP A 27 -22.29 -20.68 -6.09
CA ASP A 27 -23.60 -21.15 -6.53
C ASP A 27 -23.70 -21.38 -8.06
N GLY A 28 -22.69 -20.97 -8.83
CA GLY A 28 -22.65 -21.11 -10.29
C GLY A 28 -23.69 -20.27 -11.05
N HIS A 29 -24.43 -19.41 -10.35
CA HIS A 29 -25.54 -18.62 -10.88
C HIS A 29 -25.34 -17.12 -10.67
N THR A 30 -24.59 -16.73 -9.64
CA THR A 30 -24.32 -15.34 -9.32
C THR A 30 -23.11 -14.83 -10.10
N THR A 31 -23.35 -13.88 -11.00
CA THR A 31 -22.27 -13.12 -11.66
C THR A 31 -21.77 -12.05 -10.71
N VAL A 32 -20.47 -12.08 -10.40
CA VAL A 32 -19.81 -11.08 -9.55
C VAL A 32 -18.84 -10.25 -10.38
N ASP A 33 -18.88 -8.93 -10.18
CA ASP A 33 -17.83 -8.05 -10.68
C ASP A 33 -16.56 -8.26 -9.83
N LEU A 34 -15.57 -8.93 -10.41
CA LEU A 34 -14.29 -9.21 -9.76
C LEU A 34 -13.33 -8.01 -9.77
N GLN A 35 -13.61 -6.95 -10.55
CA GLN A 35 -12.70 -5.83 -10.68
C GLN A 35 -12.44 -5.15 -9.33
N THR A 36 -13.50 -4.86 -8.59
CA THR A 36 -13.41 -4.18 -7.28
C THR A 36 -12.72 -5.07 -6.23
N PRO A 37 -13.14 -6.35 -6.03
CA PRO A 37 -12.45 -7.27 -5.12
C PRO A 37 -10.97 -7.50 -5.44
N LEU A 38 -10.61 -7.68 -6.72
CA LEU A 38 -9.22 -7.90 -7.12
C LEU A 38 -8.35 -6.66 -6.90
N ALA A 39 -8.88 -5.48 -7.19
CA ALA A 39 -8.19 -4.22 -6.91
C ALA A 39 -7.95 -4.05 -5.40
N SER A 40 -8.94 -4.40 -4.57
CA SER A 40 -8.80 -4.38 -3.11
C SER A 40 -7.76 -5.39 -2.60
N LEU A 41 -7.76 -6.61 -3.16
CA LEU A 41 -6.79 -7.64 -2.83
C LEU A 41 -5.37 -7.17 -3.15
N PHE A 42 -5.12 -6.73 -4.39
CA PHE A 42 -3.83 -6.21 -4.85
C PHE A 42 -3.31 -5.12 -3.91
N VAL A 43 -4.13 -4.11 -3.69
CA VAL A 43 -3.80 -2.96 -2.85
C VAL A 43 -3.50 -3.39 -1.41
N GLY A 44 -4.31 -4.27 -0.83
CA GLY A 44 -4.12 -4.76 0.54
C GLY A 44 -2.83 -5.57 0.68
N THR A 45 -2.52 -6.43 -0.30
CA THR A 45 -1.28 -7.21 -0.30
C THR A 45 -0.05 -6.33 -0.50
N SER A 46 -0.10 -5.34 -1.40
CA SER A 46 1.02 -4.43 -1.64
C SER A 46 1.25 -3.49 -0.46
N MET A 47 0.20 -3.03 0.23
CA MET A 47 0.36 -2.29 1.51
C MET A 47 1.01 -3.15 2.60
N LYS A 48 0.56 -4.40 2.74
CA LYS A 48 1.13 -5.30 3.75
C LYS A 48 2.60 -5.60 3.47
N PHE A 49 2.94 -5.85 2.21
CA PHE A 49 4.31 -6.15 1.80
C PHE A 49 5.24 -4.93 1.89
N VAL A 50 4.81 -3.80 1.33
CA VAL A 50 5.65 -2.60 1.25
C VAL A 50 5.70 -1.87 2.58
N LEU A 51 4.55 -1.67 3.22
CA LEU A 51 4.39 -0.82 4.40
C LEU A 51 4.28 -1.61 5.71
N GLY A 52 4.03 -2.93 5.66
CA GLY A 52 3.79 -3.74 6.86
C GLY A 52 2.39 -3.56 7.45
N ILE A 53 1.50 -2.87 6.75
CA ILE A 53 0.16 -2.52 7.24
C ILE A 53 -0.85 -3.51 6.68
N THR A 54 -1.58 -4.18 7.56
CA THR A 54 -2.79 -4.91 7.17
C THR A 54 -3.98 -3.95 7.31
N PRO A 55 -4.67 -3.58 6.21
CA PRO A 55 -5.92 -2.83 6.30
C PRO A 55 -6.92 -3.66 7.10
N SER A 56 -7.29 -3.21 8.30
CA SER A 56 -8.34 -3.84 9.10
C SER A 56 -9.49 -2.86 9.24
N PRO A 57 -10.75 -3.28 9.00
CA PRO A 57 -11.91 -2.48 9.34
C PRO A 57 -12.06 -2.50 10.88
N GLY A 58 -11.53 -1.48 11.55
CA GLY A 58 -11.44 -1.41 13.02
C GLY A 58 -11.75 -0.02 13.56
N ALA A 59 -12.37 0.04 14.75
CA ALA A 59 -12.97 1.22 15.39
C ALA A 59 -11.98 2.30 15.88
N ASP A 60 -10.69 2.14 15.63
CA ASP A 60 -9.65 3.12 15.83
C ASP A 60 -9.47 3.91 14.52
N GLY A 61 -9.61 5.24 14.52
CA GLY A 61 -9.62 6.12 13.32
C GLY A 61 -8.48 5.92 12.30
N ARG A 62 -7.48 5.10 12.61
CA ARG A 62 -6.51 4.51 11.68
C ARG A 62 -7.15 3.72 10.53
N SER A 63 -8.29 3.07 10.73
CA SER A 63 -9.06 2.42 9.65
C SER A 63 -9.55 3.44 8.62
N ASP A 64 -9.97 4.63 9.08
CA ASP A 64 -10.44 5.71 8.21
C ASP A 64 -9.28 6.35 7.44
N GLU A 65 -8.11 6.49 8.06
CA GLU A 65 -6.89 6.98 7.41
C GLU A 65 -6.40 6.02 6.31
N VAL A 66 -6.39 4.71 6.59
CA VAL A 66 -6.02 3.69 5.59
C VAL A 66 -7.01 3.73 4.42
N ALA A 67 -8.32 3.77 4.69
CA ALA A 67 -9.34 3.86 3.63
C ALA A 67 -9.20 5.14 2.79
N ALA A 68 -8.91 6.28 3.43
CA ALA A 68 -8.65 7.55 2.75
C ALA A 68 -7.40 7.46 1.87
N PHE A 69 -6.31 6.89 2.38
CA PHE A 69 -5.10 6.63 1.63
C PHE A 69 -5.38 5.74 0.40
N LEU A 70 -6.12 4.64 0.57
CA LEU A 70 -6.45 3.75 -0.55
C LEU A 70 -7.23 4.45 -1.66
N LYS A 71 -8.22 5.24 -1.26
CA LYS A 71 -9.02 6.03 -2.19
C LYS A 71 -8.16 7.07 -2.92
N ALA A 72 -7.25 7.73 -2.22
CA ALA A 72 -6.30 8.68 -2.81
C ALA A 72 -5.33 7.98 -3.77
N PHE A 73 -4.79 6.83 -3.37
CA PHE A 73 -3.88 6.01 -4.18
C PHE A 73 -4.53 5.59 -5.49
N GLN A 74 -5.72 4.99 -5.44
CA GLN A 74 -6.49 4.59 -6.62
C GLN A 74 -6.80 5.79 -7.54
N LYS A 75 -7.26 6.91 -6.98
CA LYS A 75 -7.49 8.14 -7.76
C LYS A 75 -6.24 8.64 -8.45
N SER A 76 -5.10 8.64 -7.75
CA SER A 76 -3.82 9.07 -8.29
C SER A 76 -3.33 8.17 -9.43
N PHE A 77 -3.55 6.85 -9.29
CA PHE A 77 -3.18 5.86 -10.28
C PHE A 77 -4.04 5.99 -11.54
N ILE A 78 -5.36 6.16 -11.39
CA ILE A 78 -6.27 6.45 -12.51
C ILE A 78 -5.88 7.77 -13.18
N GLY A 79 -5.59 8.82 -12.42
CA GLY A 79 -5.15 10.10 -12.95
C GLY A 79 -3.85 10.00 -13.75
N MET A 80 -2.90 9.17 -13.29
CA MET A 80 -1.68 8.85 -14.02
C MET A 80 -1.97 8.13 -15.34
N GLY A 81 -2.79 7.08 -15.30
CA GLY A 81 -3.19 6.33 -16.50
C GLY A 81 -3.90 7.20 -17.54
N LEU A 82 -4.84 8.05 -17.09
CA LEU A 82 -5.50 9.03 -17.96
C LEU A 82 -4.50 10.04 -18.55
N SER A 83 -3.50 10.46 -17.78
CA SER A 83 -2.47 11.40 -18.25
C SER A 83 -1.65 10.79 -19.37
N PHE A 84 -1.31 9.50 -19.24
CA PHE A 84 -0.63 8.75 -20.27
C PHE A 84 -1.48 8.61 -21.54
N MET A 85 -2.75 8.25 -21.41
CA MET A 85 -3.66 8.07 -22.56
C MET A 85 -3.99 9.37 -23.29
N LEU A 86 -4.17 10.48 -22.56
CA LEU A 86 -4.57 11.77 -23.15
C LEU A 86 -3.39 12.60 -23.68
N GLY A 87 -2.16 12.28 -23.29
CA GLY A 87 -0.95 12.97 -23.75
C GLY A 87 -1.04 14.50 -23.57
N PRO A 88 -0.94 15.31 -24.64
CA PRO A 88 -1.06 16.77 -24.55
C PRO A 88 -2.38 17.27 -23.94
N LEU A 89 -3.46 16.48 -24.02
CA LEU A 89 -4.79 16.83 -23.49
C LEU A 89 -4.95 16.51 -22.00
N GLN A 90 -3.88 16.16 -21.31
CA GLN A 90 -3.90 15.83 -19.88
C GLN A 90 -4.41 16.95 -18.95
N PHE A 91 -4.56 18.18 -19.46
CA PHE A 91 -5.17 19.30 -18.73
C PHE A 91 -6.67 19.11 -18.47
N LEU A 92 -7.32 18.21 -19.21
CA LEU A 92 -8.73 17.84 -19.01
C LEU A 92 -8.94 16.97 -17.76
N ILE A 93 -7.87 16.41 -17.21
CA ILE A 93 -7.94 15.52 -16.04
C ILE A 93 -8.16 16.39 -14.79
N PRO A 94 -9.17 16.07 -13.95
CA PRO A 94 -9.41 16.80 -12.72
C PRO A 94 -8.16 16.88 -11.84
N LYS A 95 -7.89 18.06 -11.27
CA LYS A 95 -6.76 18.27 -10.33
C LYS A 95 -6.84 17.33 -9.13
N SER A 96 -8.05 16.99 -8.71
CA SER A 96 -8.31 16.04 -7.63
C SER A 96 -7.81 14.62 -7.89
N MET A 97 -7.66 14.22 -9.17
CA MET A 97 -7.10 12.93 -9.57
C MET A 97 -5.59 12.98 -9.83
N LYS A 98 -5.01 14.18 -9.87
CA LYS A 98 -3.59 14.39 -10.12
C LYS A 98 -2.88 14.83 -8.86
N TYR A 99 -2.91 16.13 -8.61
CA TYR A 99 -2.08 16.76 -7.60
C TYR A 99 -2.60 16.48 -6.18
N GLU A 100 -3.91 16.58 -5.97
CA GLU A 100 -4.48 16.44 -4.62
C GLU A 100 -4.39 14.99 -4.15
N ALA A 101 -4.83 14.03 -4.97
CA ALA A 101 -4.69 12.61 -4.66
C ALA A 101 -3.22 12.19 -4.45
N TYR A 102 -2.30 12.68 -5.27
CA TYR A 102 -0.87 12.39 -5.09
C TYR A 102 -0.33 12.99 -3.79
N LYS A 103 -0.76 14.21 -3.44
CA LYS A 103 -0.37 14.87 -2.18
C LYS A 103 -0.86 14.09 -0.96
N GLU A 104 -2.12 13.62 -0.99
CA GLU A 104 -2.69 12.80 0.08
C GLU A 104 -1.90 11.50 0.29
N VAL A 105 -1.56 10.81 -0.81
CA VAL A 105 -0.70 9.61 -0.79
C VAL A 105 0.66 9.92 -0.17
N GLN A 106 1.32 11.00 -0.59
CA GLN A 106 2.63 11.38 -0.06
C GLN A 106 2.58 11.75 1.42
N SER A 107 1.56 12.51 1.85
CA SER A 107 1.42 12.91 3.26
C SER A 107 1.19 11.72 4.18
N TYR A 108 0.44 10.72 3.74
CA TYR A 108 0.26 9.48 4.50
C TYR A 108 1.55 8.64 4.56
N LEU A 109 2.28 8.52 3.45
CA LEU A 109 3.57 7.83 3.46
C LEU A 109 4.58 8.53 4.38
N ASP A 110 4.57 9.87 4.42
CA ASP A 110 5.42 10.65 5.30
C ASP A 110 5.13 10.43 6.78
N SER A 111 3.85 10.36 7.16
CA SER A 111 3.49 10.08 8.55
C SER A 111 3.93 8.68 8.98
N LEU A 112 3.83 7.69 8.08
CA LEU A 112 4.32 6.33 8.33
C LEU A 112 5.84 6.28 8.48
N ILE A 113 6.58 6.93 7.57
CA ILE A 113 8.03 7.01 7.62
C ILE A 113 8.48 7.64 8.95
N GLU A 114 7.89 8.75 9.34
CA GLU A 114 8.27 9.44 10.58
C GLU A 114 7.92 8.63 11.83
N THR A 115 6.79 7.92 11.80
CA THR A 115 6.38 7.02 12.90
C THR A 115 7.38 5.88 13.07
N GLU A 116 7.82 5.25 11.98
CA GLU A 116 8.75 4.13 12.01
C GLU A 116 10.18 4.58 12.40
N ILE A 117 10.66 5.72 11.88
CA ILE A 117 11.93 6.34 12.32
C ILE A 117 11.89 6.65 13.82
N SER A 118 10.77 7.20 14.31
CA SER A 118 10.61 7.51 15.74
C SER A 118 10.60 6.26 16.61
N ALA A 119 10.02 5.16 16.12
CA ALA A 119 9.98 3.89 16.83
C ALA A 119 11.37 3.22 16.90
N GLU A 120 12.15 3.27 15.81
CA GLU A 120 13.52 2.72 15.78
C GLU A 120 14.45 3.48 16.73
N ASN A 121 14.33 4.81 16.80
CA ASN A 121 15.14 5.64 17.69
C ASN A 121 14.83 5.43 19.19
N GLN A 122 13.62 4.96 19.53
CA GLN A 122 13.19 4.77 20.93
C GLN A 122 13.44 3.35 21.47
N ALA A 123 13.72 2.37 20.62
CA ALA A 123 13.95 0.99 21.04
C ALA A 123 15.12 0.34 20.29
N PRO A 124 16.37 0.45 20.80
CA PRO A 124 17.50 -0.27 20.19
C PRO A 124 17.42 -1.79 20.39
N SER A 125 16.53 -2.28 21.26
CA SER A 125 16.50 -3.69 21.68
C SER A 125 15.16 -4.10 22.33
N SER A 126 14.09 -4.14 21.54
CA SER A 126 12.94 -4.94 21.91
C SER A 126 12.62 -5.93 20.80
N HIS A 127 12.83 -7.21 21.09
CA HIS A 127 12.28 -8.32 20.34
C HIS A 127 10.76 -8.14 20.26
N PHE A 128 10.27 -7.57 19.15
CA PHE A 128 8.88 -7.72 18.76
C PHE A 128 8.66 -9.17 18.36
N ASN A 129 8.26 -9.98 19.35
CA ASN A 129 7.72 -11.31 19.14
C ASN A 129 6.32 -11.18 18.56
N GLY A 130 6.16 -11.56 17.29
CA GLY A 130 4.84 -11.81 16.70
C GLY A 130 4.76 -11.62 15.19
N PHE A 131 5.20 -12.64 14.44
CA PHE A 131 4.99 -12.85 12.99
C PHE A 131 5.71 -11.90 12.03
N ASN A 132 6.96 -12.29 11.78
CA ASN A 132 7.87 -11.84 10.73
C ASN A 132 7.25 -11.82 9.32
N SER A 133 7.07 -10.62 8.77
CA SER A 133 7.59 -10.29 7.45
C SER A 133 8.12 -8.85 7.55
N ARG A 134 9.44 -8.64 7.52
CA ARG A 134 10.02 -7.28 7.54
C ARG A 134 9.43 -6.51 6.36
N SER A 135 8.69 -5.44 6.62
CA SER A 135 8.16 -4.61 5.53
C SER A 135 9.32 -4.01 4.75
N LEU A 136 9.10 -3.70 3.46
CA LEU A 136 10.14 -3.00 2.69
C LEU A 136 10.48 -1.65 3.29
N LEU A 137 9.49 -0.94 3.83
CA LEU A 137 9.69 0.34 4.50
C LEU A 137 10.69 0.24 5.65
N GLN A 138 10.58 -0.79 6.49
CA GLN A 138 11.50 -1.01 7.60
C GLN A 138 12.92 -1.37 7.12
N GLY A 139 13.04 -2.04 5.97
CA GLY A 139 14.34 -2.27 5.33
C GLY A 139 14.97 -0.97 4.81
N LEU A 140 14.17 -0.11 4.18
CA LEU A 140 14.64 1.16 3.60
C LEU A 140 15.12 2.15 4.67
N ILE A 141 14.41 2.24 5.79
CA ILE A 141 14.79 3.14 6.90
C ILE A 141 16.14 2.75 7.51
N LYS A 142 16.50 1.45 7.48
CA LYS A 142 17.82 0.98 7.94
C LYS A 142 18.94 1.20 6.93
N GLU A 143 18.60 1.39 5.66
CA GLU A 143 19.56 1.54 4.56
C GLU A 143 19.93 3.01 4.33
N THR A 144 19.00 3.95 4.54
CA THR A 144 19.20 5.38 4.30
C THR A 144 18.37 6.24 5.26
N ASP A 145 18.90 7.41 5.62
CA ASP A 145 18.18 8.45 6.38
C ASP A 145 17.42 9.43 5.45
N ASP A 146 17.56 9.29 4.12
CA ASP A 146 16.90 10.17 3.15
C ASP A 146 15.41 9.83 3.01
N ARG A 147 14.57 10.62 3.69
CA ARG A 147 13.10 10.51 3.67
C ARG A 147 12.50 10.58 2.26
N ILE A 148 13.11 11.34 1.34
CA ILE A 148 12.61 11.46 -0.04
C ILE A 148 12.90 10.16 -0.79
N GLU A 149 14.09 9.59 -0.60
CA GLU A 149 14.46 8.31 -1.17
C GLU A 149 13.60 7.15 -0.64
N ILE A 150 13.37 7.10 0.67
CA ILE A 150 12.50 6.10 1.30
C ILE A 150 11.10 6.17 0.71
N ARG A 151 10.49 7.36 0.65
CA ARG A 151 9.15 7.56 0.09
C ARG A 151 9.08 7.12 -1.37
N LYS A 152 10.07 7.50 -2.18
CA LYS A 152 10.12 7.17 -3.61
C LYS A 152 10.19 5.65 -3.81
N ASN A 153 11.05 4.96 -3.05
CA ASN A 153 11.19 3.51 -3.12
C ASN A 153 9.94 2.78 -2.62
N ALA A 154 9.31 3.26 -1.54
CA ALA A 154 8.04 2.71 -1.06
C ALA A 154 6.93 2.85 -2.12
N LEU A 155 6.75 4.03 -2.70
CA LEU A 155 5.76 4.26 -3.75
C LEU A 155 6.03 3.40 -5.00
N GLN A 156 7.29 3.28 -5.40
CA GLN A 156 7.69 2.41 -6.51
C GLN A 156 7.37 0.93 -6.21
N GLY A 157 7.64 0.47 -4.99
CA GLY A 157 7.27 -0.87 -4.53
C GLY A 157 5.76 -1.13 -4.68
N MET A 158 4.91 -0.16 -4.32
CA MET A 158 3.45 -0.31 -4.42
C MET A 158 2.91 -0.34 -5.86
N ILE A 159 3.67 0.15 -6.84
CA ILE A 159 3.25 0.16 -8.26
C ILE A 159 3.71 -1.11 -8.98
N ILE A 160 4.85 -1.68 -8.57
CA ILE A 160 5.51 -2.79 -9.28
C ILE A 160 5.13 -4.16 -8.71
N VAL A 161 4.78 -4.23 -7.42
CA VAL A 161 4.35 -5.45 -6.72
C VAL A 161 2.85 -5.61 -6.83
#